data_AF-A0A2V7PQD9-F1
#
_entry.id   AF-A0A2V7PQD9-F1
#
_cell.length_a   1.000
_cell.length_b   1.000
_cell.length_c   1.000
_cell.angle_alpha   90.00
_cell.angle_beta   90.00
_cell.angle_gamma   90.00
#
_symmetry.space_group_name_H-M   'P 1'
#
loop_
_entity.id
_entity.type
_entity.pdbx_description
1 polymer ?
#
loop_
_entity_poly.entity_id
_entity_poly.type
_entity_poly.pdbx_seq_one_letter_code
_entity_poly.pdbx_strand_id
1 'polypeptide(L)' 'IIVAKLLHGAAIAALILFGTNAGLGLPYFVGVAIGVAVIGWEHRQVKPGDLSKLNAAFFTANGIVSIVVFLGALVDRVI' A
#
# COMPACT_ATOMS: atom_id res chain seq x y z
N ILE A 1 -14.97 5.48 5.81
CA ILE A 1 -13.75 5.11 6.57
C ILE A 1 -13.69 3.60 6.86
N ILE A 2 -14.71 2.97 7.48
CA ILE A 2 -14.68 1.52 7.79
C ILE A 2 -14.53 0.66 6.53
N VAL A 3 -15.39 0.88 5.51
CA VAL A 3 -15.31 0.14 4.24
C VAL A 3 -13.93 0.29 3.59
N ALA A 4 -13.35 1.49 3.59
CA ALA A 4 -12.00 1.74 3.08
C ALA A 4 -10.91 0.97 3.86
N LYS A 5 -11.01 0.88 5.19
CA LYS A 5 -10.09 0.07 6.01
C LYS A 5 -10.18 -1.42 5.66
N LEU A 6 -11.41 -1.94 5.47
CA LEU A 6 -11.61 -3.34 5.07
C LEU A 6 -11.03 -3.61 3.67
N LEU A 7 -11.29 -2.73 2.70
CA LEU A 7 -10.75 -2.86 1.35
C LEU A 7 -9.21 -2.76 1.33
N HIS A 8 -8.61 -1.87 2.12
CA HIS A 8 -7.15 -1.83 2.25
C HIS A 8 -6.59 -3.08 2.92
N GLY A 9 -7.27 -3.61 3.95
CA GLY A 9 -6.90 -4.91 4.54
C GLY A 9 -6.92 -6.04 3.50
N ALA A 10 -7.95 -6.09 2.66
CA ALA A 10 -8.06 -7.04 1.57
C ALA A 10 -6.94 -6.84 0.52
N ALA A 11 -6.63 -5.60 0.16
CA ALA A 11 -5.55 -5.28 -0.78
C ALA A 11 -4.18 -5.71 -0.25
N ILE A 12 -3.90 -5.46 1.03
CA ILE A 12 -2.67 -5.90 1.70
C ILE A 12 -2.57 -7.43 1.69
N ALA A 13 -3.66 -8.12 2.03
CA ALA A 13 -3.71 -9.58 1.97
C ALA A 13 -3.47 -10.11 0.55
N ALA A 14 -4.07 -9.46 -0.46
CA ALA A 14 -3.87 -9.83 -1.87
C ALA A 14 -2.42 -9.62 -2.33
N LEU A 15 -1.76 -8.53 -1.92
CA LEU A 15 -0.34 -8.28 -2.23
C LEU A 15 0.57 -9.32 -1.57
N ILE A 16 0.33 -9.65 -0.30
CA ILE A 16 1.10 -10.69 0.39
C ILE A 16 0.90 -12.04 -0.31
N LEU A 17 -0.34 -12.40 -0.64
CA LEU A 17 -0.66 -13.64 -1.33
C LEU A 17 -0.04 -13.69 -2.74
N PHE A 18 -0.06 -12.58 -3.47
CA PHE A 18 0.63 -12.47 -4.75
C PHE A 18 2.13 -12.71 -4.59
N GLY A 19 2.77 -12.03 -3.62
CA GLY A 19 4.19 -12.17 -3.35
C GLY A 19 4.61 -13.60 -3.05
N THR A 20 3.85 -14.29 -2.19
CA THR A 20 4.14 -15.69 -1.85
C THR A 20 3.92 -16.64 -3.03
N ASN A 21 2.84 -16.48 -3.80
CA ASN A 21 2.56 -17.35 -4.95
C ASN A 21 3.48 -17.10 -6.16
N ALA A 22 3.95 -15.86 -6.33
CA ALA A 22 4.89 -15.48 -7.38
C ALA A 22 6.37 -15.74 -7.00
N GLY A 23 6.63 -16.33 -5.83
CA GLY A 23 7.98 -16.61 -5.34
C GLY A 23 8.83 -15.34 -5.17
N LEU A 24 8.22 -14.23 -4.74
CA LEU A 24 8.93 -12.98 -4.49
C LEU A 24 9.71 -13.06 -3.17
N GLY A 25 10.90 -12.48 -3.16
CA GLY A 25 11.77 -12.40 -2.00
C GLY A 25 11.60 -11.12 -1.18
N LEU A 26 12.61 -10.88 -0.34
CA LEU A 26 12.60 -9.78 0.64
C LEU A 26 12.41 -8.39 0.02
N PRO A 27 13.05 -8.00 -1.11
CA PRO A 27 12.83 -6.69 -1.73
C PRO A 27 11.36 -6.37 -2.00
N TYR A 28 10.57 -7.34 -2.47
CA TYR A 28 9.14 -7.16 -2.68
C TYR A 28 8.40 -6.91 -1.37
N PHE A 29 8.63 -7.75 -0.36
CA PHE A 29 7.92 -7.63 0.92
C PHE A 29 8.30 -6.35 1.68
N VAL A 30 9.51 -5.83 1.50
CA VAL A 30 9.88 -4.50 2.00
C VAL A 30 9.05 -3.41 1.31
N GLY A 31 8.89 -3.48 -0.02
CA GLY A 31 8.00 -2.58 -0.76
C GLY A 31 6.56 -2.63 -0.27
N VAL A 32 6.02 -3.83 -0.05
CA VAL A 32 4.67 -4.02 0.54
C VAL A 32 4.59 -3.44 1.95
N ALA A 33 5.58 -3.66 2.81
CA ALA A 33 5.60 -3.13 4.17
C ALA A 33 5.61 -1.59 4.20
N ILE A 34 6.35 -0.94 3.30
CA ILE A 34 6.32 0.52 3.13
C ILE A 34 4.93 0.96 2.68
N GLY A 35 4.32 0.25 1.72
CA GLY A 35 2.96 0.53 1.25
C GLY A 35 1.92 0.47 2.39
N VAL A 36 2.01 -0.53 3.27
CA VAL A 36 1.15 -0.65 4.47
C VAL A 36 1.30 0.58 5.38
N ALA A 37 2.54 1.04 5.62
CA ALA A 37 2.79 2.21 6.45
C ALA A 37 2.18 3.49 5.85
N VAL A 38 2.28 3.66 4.52
CA VAL A 38 1.69 4.79 3.78
C VAL A 38 0.18 4.79 3.86
N ILE A 39 -0.46 3.63 3.69
CA ILE A 39 -1.91 3.47 3.88
C ILE A 39 -2.31 3.82 5.33
N GLY A 40 -1.51 3.41 6.32
CA GLY A 40 -1.71 3.78 7.71
C GLY A 40 -1.67 5.30 7.93
N TRP A 41 -0.77 6.00 7.24
CA TRP A 41 -0.69 7.46 7.26
C TRP A 41 -1.90 8.13 6.60
N GLU A 42 -2.35 7.63 5.45
CA GLU A 42 -3.54 8.14 4.75
C GLU A 42 -4.78 8.13 5.65
N HIS A 43 -5.05 6.99 6.31
CA HIS A 43 -6.19 6.85 7.23
C HIS A 43 -6.09 7.75 8.47
N ARG A 44 -4.89 8.24 8.83
CA ARG A 44 -4.72 9.24 9.91
C ARG A 44 -4.99 10.66 9.43
N GLN A 45 -4.75 10.95 8.15
CA GLN A 45 -5.02 12.28 7.56
C GLN A 45 -6.51 12.49 7.32
N VAL A 46 -7.24 11.44 6.97
CA VAL A 46 -8.68 11.50 6.72
C VAL A 46 -9.45 11.29 8.02
N LYS A 47 -10.28 12.25 8.41
CA LYS A 47 -11.05 12.21 9.66
C LYS A 47 -12.56 12.22 9.39
N PRO A 48 -13.38 11.56 10.24
CA PRO A 48 -14.82 11.76 10.20
C PRO A 48 -15.14 13.25 10.41
N GLY A 49 -15.96 13.83 9.54
CA GLY A 49 -16.39 15.24 9.65
C GLY A 49 -15.48 16.28 8.98
N ASP A 50 -14.28 15.91 8.51
CA ASP A 50 -13.42 16.79 7.71
C ASP A 50 -12.70 15.98 6.62
N LEU A 51 -13.16 16.15 5.39
CA LEU A 51 -12.62 15.50 4.19
C LEU A 51 -11.84 16.48 3.29
N SER A 52 -11.51 17.68 3.78
CA SER A 52 -10.82 18.72 2.99
C SER A 52 -9.51 18.23 2.37
N LYS A 53 -8.84 17.27 3.03
CA LYS A 53 -7.57 16.68 2.59
C LYS A 53 -7.70 15.32 1.90
N LEU A 54 -8.91 14.80 1.74
CA LEU A 54 -9.15 13.42 1.27
C LEU A 54 -8.49 13.15 -0.09
N ASN A 55 -8.76 13.98 -1.10
CA ASN A 55 -8.26 13.74 -2.45
C ASN A 55 -6.73 13.79 -2.53
N ALA A 56 -6.11 14.76 -1.85
CA ALA A 56 -4.65 14.90 -1.83
C ALA A 56 -3.99 13.74 -1.08
N ALA A 57 -4.51 13.36 0.09
CA ALA A 57 -3.99 12.24 0.88
C ALA A 57 -4.14 10.93 0.11
N PHE A 58 -5.31 10.68 -0.49
CA PHE A 58 -5.60 9.48 -1.27
C PHE A 58 -4.67 9.35 -2.49
N PHE A 59 -4.56 10.40 -3.31
CA PHE A 59 -3.75 10.35 -4.53
C PHE A 59 -2.26 10.18 -4.21
N THR A 60 -1.77 10.90 -3.20
CA THR A 60 -0.38 10.80 -2.74
C THR A 60 -0.07 9.41 -2.21
N ALA A 61 -0.93 8.86 -1.34
CA ALA A 61 -0.74 7.54 -0.78
C ALA A 61 -0.72 6.45 -1.86
N ASN A 62 -1.70 6.45 -2.77
CA ASN A 62 -1.77 5.46 -3.85
C ASN A 62 -0.57 5.56 -4.81
N GLY A 63 -0.12 6.77 -5.12
CA GLY A 63 1.07 6.98 -5.94
C GLY A 63 2.32 6.39 -5.31
N ILE A 64 2.56 6.67 -4.02
CA ILE A 64 3.70 6.12 -3.28
C ILE A 64 3.60 4.60 -3.19
N VAL A 65 2.45 4.05 -2.79
CA VAL A 65 2.21 2.59 -2.70
C VAL A 65 2.54 1.90 -4.02
N SER A 66 2.04 2.43 -5.14
CA SER A 66 2.27 1.86 -6.46
C SER A 66 3.77 1.82 -6.81
N ILE A 67 4.49 2.92 -6.56
CA ILE A 67 5.92 3.03 -6.84
C ILE A 67 6.74 2.06 -5.98
N VAL A 68 6.53 2.05 -4.66
CA VAL A 68 7.38 1.22 -3.77
C VAL A 68 7.13 -0.27 -3.93
N VAL A 69 5.88 -0.69 -4.20
CA VAL A 69 5.56 -2.09 -4.50
C VAL A 69 6.14 -2.50 -5.84
N PHE A 70 6.01 -1.65 -6.87
CA PHE A 70 6.61 -1.90 -8.19
C PHE A 70 8.14 -2.00 -8.11
N LEU A 71 8.81 -1.05 -7.46
CA LEU A 71 10.26 -1.08 -7.30
C LEU A 71 10.72 -2.28 -6.48
N GLY A 72 9.98 -2.66 -5.43
CA GLY A 72 10.25 -3.88 -4.67
C GLY A 72 10.20 -5.13 -5.56
N ALA A 73 9.16 -5.27 -6.39
CA ALA A 73 9.04 -6.36 -7.35
C ALA A 73 10.14 -6.32 -8.42
N LEU A 74 10.47 -5.14 -8.95
CA LEU A 74 11.50 -4.96 -9.97
C LEU A 74 12.88 -5.36 -9.43
N VAL A 75 13.25 -4.84 -8.26
CA VAL A 75 14.52 -5.19 -7.61
C VAL A 75 14.59 -6.70 -7.38
N ASP A 76 13.53 -7.31 -6.86
CA ASP A 76 13.44 -8.75 -6.65
C ASP A 76 13.57 -9.60 -7.92
N ARG A 77 13.32 -9.02 -9.10
CA ARG A 77 13.50 -9.71 -10.39
C ARG A 77 14.85 -9.48 -11.05
N VAL A 78 15.52 -8.40 -10.67
CA VAL A 78 16.81 -8.00 -11.23
C VAL A 78 17.96 -8.62 -10.44
N ILE A 79 17.77 -8.87 -9.14
CA ILE A 79 18.73 -9.57 -8.27
C ILE A 79 18.45 -11.07 -8.22
#